data_AF-A0A532DDF3-F1
#
_entry.id   AF-A0A532DDF3-F1
#
_cell.length_a   1.000
_cell.length_b   1.000
_cell.length_c   1.000
_cell.angle_alpha   90.00
_cell.angle_beta   90.00
_cell.angle_gamma   90.00
#
_symmetry.space_group_name_H-M   'P 1'
#
loop_
_entity.id
_entity.type
_entity.pdbx_description
1 polymer ?
#
loop_
_entity_poly.entity_id
_entity_poly.type
_entity_poly.pdbx_seq_one_letter_code
_entity_poly.pdbx_strand_id
1 'polypeptide(L)'
;MKPSIVAAVLAAPLILLQPVWSHTDESLDAMKAPHGGQVRAAGPYHLELVAKDGELVLHVTDHAWQAMKTGGGEGKANIQQDKAGSRITVTLEPSQENILTGSGEFQVTKETVIVVFVKLAGQDAYGAKFTPLKPKTVKEGKASAEAHDHDRQHHHH
;
A
#
# COMPACT_ATOMS: atom_id res chain seq x y z
N MET A 1 -25.10 -41.04 45.10
CA MET A 1 -23.96 -40.11 45.28
C MET A 1 -22.95 -40.43 44.18
N LYS A 2 -22.65 -39.49 43.27
CA LYS A 2 -21.83 -39.74 42.08
C LYS A 2 -20.41 -39.19 42.31
N PRO A 3 -19.32 -39.92 42.04
CA PRO A 3 -18.00 -39.32 41.98
C PRO A 3 -17.74 -38.75 40.58
N SER A 4 -17.46 -37.45 40.51
CA SER A 4 -16.87 -36.80 39.35
C SER A 4 -15.35 -36.90 39.43
N ILE A 5 -14.70 -37.33 38.35
CA ILE A 5 -13.25 -37.14 38.16
C ILE A 5 -13.07 -36.14 37.02
N VAL A 6 -12.45 -35.02 37.38
CA VAL A 6 -12.14 -33.88 36.52
C VAL A 6 -10.92 -34.23 35.65
N ALA A 7 -11.08 -34.20 34.33
CA ALA A 7 -9.97 -34.22 33.39
C ALA A 7 -9.52 -32.76 33.15
N ALA A 8 -8.34 -32.39 33.63
CA ALA A 8 -7.72 -31.10 33.36
C ALA A 8 -7.06 -31.15 31.96
N VAL A 9 -7.73 -30.58 30.96
CA VAL A 9 -7.13 -30.35 29.64
C VAL A 9 -6.35 -29.03 29.68
N LEU A 10 -5.03 -29.11 29.62
CA LEU A 10 -4.16 -27.96 29.39
C LEU A 10 -4.40 -27.44 27.96
N ALA A 11 -5.12 -26.33 27.83
CA ALA A 11 -5.25 -25.61 26.57
C ALA A 11 -4.05 -24.67 26.40
N ALA A 12 -3.11 -25.01 25.52
CA ALA A 12 -2.05 -24.09 25.10
C ALA A 12 -2.62 -23.04 24.13
N PRO A 13 -2.41 -21.73 24.34
CA PRO A 13 -2.85 -20.72 23.40
C PRO A 13 -1.90 -20.73 22.19
N LEU A 14 -2.43 -21.12 21.04
CA LEU A 14 -1.75 -21.02 19.75
C LEU A 14 -1.72 -19.54 19.35
N ILE A 15 -0.61 -18.85 19.62
CA ILE A 15 -0.39 -17.48 19.12
C ILE A 15 -0.22 -17.58 17.61
N LEU A 16 -1.28 -17.29 16.87
CA LEU A 16 -1.23 -17.16 15.42
C LEU A 16 -0.39 -15.92 15.09
N LEU A 17 0.85 -16.14 14.63
CA LEU A 17 1.68 -15.10 14.02
C LEU A 17 0.96 -14.58 12.78
N GLN A 18 0.18 -13.50 12.94
CA GLN A 18 -0.39 -12.80 11.81
C GLN A 18 0.75 -12.10 11.07
N PRO A 19 0.85 -12.23 9.74
CA PRO A 19 1.84 -11.48 8.98
C PRO A 19 1.54 -9.98 9.17
N VAL A 20 2.49 -9.25 9.74
CA VAL A 20 2.45 -7.80 9.71
C VAL A 20 2.57 -7.41 8.24
N TRP A 21 1.47 -6.92 7.65
CA TRP A 21 1.51 -6.25 6.36
C TRP A 21 2.38 -5.02 6.54
N SER A 22 3.65 -5.19 6.18
CA SER A 22 4.59 -4.08 6.15
C SER A 22 4.10 -3.15 5.05
N HIS A 23 3.78 -1.89 5.35
CA HIS A 23 3.39 -0.84 4.40
C HIS A 23 4.51 -0.45 3.40
N THR A 24 5.37 -1.39 3.06
CA THR A 24 6.36 -1.27 1.99
C THR A 24 5.64 -1.05 0.67
N ASP A 25 6.22 -0.18 -0.16
CA ASP A 25 5.77 0.03 -1.53
C ASP A 25 5.64 -1.28 -2.30
N GLU A 26 6.53 -2.26 -2.08
CA GLU A 26 6.49 -3.59 -2.71
C GLU A 26 5.22 -4.37 -2.35
N SER A 27 4.82 -4.35 -1.07
CA SER A 27 3.58 -5.00 -0.63
C SER A 27 2.33 -4.30 -1.20
N LEU A 28 2.34 -2.96 -1.25
CA LEU A 28 1.25 -2.16 -1.79
C LEU A 28 1.12 -2.35 -3.30
N ASP A 29 2.26 -2.46 -3.99
CA ASP A 29 2.30 -2.77 -5.41
C ASP A 29 1.81 -4.19 -5.70
N ALA A 30 2.03 -5.17 -4.81
CA ALA A 30 1.52 -6.53 -4.99
C ALA A 30 -0.02 -6.64 -4.88
N MET A 31 -0.68 -5.67 -4.24
CA MET A 31 -2.14 -5.65 -4.12
C MET A 31 -2.82 -5.16 -5.40
N LYS A 32 -4.06 -5.62 -5.61
CA LYS A 32 -4.94 -5.07 -6.63
C LYS A 32 -5.52 -3.75 -6.10
N ALA A 33 -5.16 -2.64 -6.74
CA ALA A 33 -5.68 -1.33 -6.38
C ALA A 33 -7.19 -1.23 -6.74
N PRO A 34 -8.03 -0.68 -5.86
CA PRO A 34 -9.49 -0.61 -6.05
C PRO A 34 -9.94 0.09 -7.35
N HIS A 35 -9.24 1.15 -7.77
CA HIS A 35 -9.57 2.00 -8.92
C HIS A 35 -8.57 1.85 -10.08
N GLY A 36 -7.67 0.86 -10.01
CA GLY A 36 -6.66 0.60 -11.03
C GLY A 36 -5.45 1.54 -10.99
N GLY A 37 -5.29 2.30 -9.90
CA GLY A 37 -4.14 3.18 -9.67
C GLY A 37 -2.97 2.49 -8.99
N GLN A 38 -2.06 3.30 -8.46
CA GLN A 38 -1.00 2.87 -7.55
C GLN A 38 -1.31 3.34 -6.14
N VAL A 39 -1.20 2.43 -5.17
CA VAL A 39 -1.44 2.74 -3.75
C VAL A 39 -0.13 3.05 -3.03
N ARG A 40 -0.13 4.09 -2.21
CA ARG A 40 0.97 4.42 -1.29
C ARG A 40 0.43 4.77 0.08
N ALA A 41 1.13 4.35 1.14
CA ALA A 41 0.86 4.83 2.49
C ALA A 41 1.43 6.25 2.66
N ALA A 42 0.66 7.15 3.28
CA ALA A 42 1.05 8.51 3.57
C ALA A 42 0.49 8.92 4.94
N GLY A 43 1.32 8.84 5.98
CA GLY A 43 0.85 9.07 7.35
C GLY A 43 -0.32 8.13 7.70
N PRO A 44 -1.49 8.64 8.12
CA PRO A 44 -2.66 7.84 8.49
C PRO A 44 -3.49 7.35 7.28
N TYR A 45 -3.05 7.61 6.06
CA TYR A 45 -3.83 7.36 4.84
C TYR A 45 -3.20 6.28 3.95
N HIS A 46 -4.07 5.57 3.24
CA HIS A 46 -3.72 5.01 1.93
C HIS A 46 -4.20 5.97 0.85
N LEU A 47 -3.27 6.32 -0.04
CA LEU A 47 -3.51 7.17 -1.20
C LEU A 47 -3.43 6.30 -2.44
N GLU A 48 -4.52 6.21 -3.20
CA GLU A 48 -4.51 5.59 -4.52
C GLU A 48 -4.49 6.68 -5.60
N LEU A 49 -3.42 6.70 -6.41
CA LEU A 49 -3.29 7.62 -7.54
C LEU A 49 -3.57 6.89 -8.85
N VAL A 50 -4.62 7.32 -9.55
CA VAL A 50 -4.86 7.00 -10.96
C VAL A 50 -4.28 8.15 -11.79
N ALA A 51 -3.22 7.86 -12.54
CA ALA A 51 -2.54 8.84 -13.38
C ALA A 51 -2.72 8.51 -14.86
N LYS A 52 -3.25 9.46 -15.63
CA LYS A 52 -3.38 9.42 -17.08
C LYS A 52 -2.76 10.68 -17.67
N ASP A 53 -2.55 10.71 -18.98
CA ASP A 53 -2.11 11.92 -19.66
C ASP A 53 -3.07 13.07 -19.38
N GLY A 54 -2.53 14.16 -18.83
CA GLY A 54 -3.26 15.36 -18.47
C GLY A 54 -4.27 15.27 -17.32
N GLU A 55 -4.41 14.12 -16.65
CA GLU A 55 -5.41 13.91 -15.60
C GLU A 55 -4.86 13.09 -14.42
N LEU A 56 -5.09 13.57 -13.20
CA LEU A 56 -4.82 12.87 -11.95
C LEU A 56 -6.10 12.73 -11.14
N VAL A 57 -6.36 11.51 -10.65
CA VAL A 57 -7.41 11.22 -9.66
C VAL A 57 -6.77 10.57 -8.45
N LEU A 58 -6.96 11.17 -7.28
CA LEU A 58 -6.45 10.69 -6.00
C LEU A 58 -7.62 10.24 -5.12
N HIS A 59 -7.66 8.97 -4.75
CA HIS A 59 -8.58 8.46 -3.75
C HIS A 59 -7.88 8.38 -2.39
N VAL A 60 -8.59 8.79 -1.34
CA VAL A 60 -8.06 8.84 0.03
C VAL A 60 -8.85 7.89 0.92
N THR A 61 -8.16 6.95 1.55
CA THR A 61 -8.77 6.09 2.58
C THR A 61 -7.90 6.07 3.83
N ASP A 62 -8.47 5.63 4.95
CA ASP A 62 -7.67 5.25 6.11
C ASP A 62 -6.95 3.90 5.88
N HIS A 63 -6.20 3.46 6.88
CA HIS A 63 -5.52 2.15 6.84
C HIS A 63 -6.47 0.94 6.84
N ALA A 64 -7.73 1.13 7.23
CA ALA A 64 -8.78 0.12 7.16
C ALA A 64 -9.53 0.15 5.81
N TRP A 65 -9.05 0.94 4.84
CA TRP A 65 -9.64 1.13 3.52
C TRP A 65 -10.99 1.85 3.52
N GLN A 66 -11.31 2.58 4.59
CA GLN A 66 -12.51 3.39 4.67
C GLN A 66 -12.28 4.76 4.06
N ALA A 67 -13.24 5.20 3.25
CA ALA A 67 -13.21 6.46 2.54
C ALA A 67 -13.08 7.66 3.50
N MET A 68 -12.09 8.51 3.26
CA MET A 68 -11.84 9.73 4.04
C MET A 68 -12.34 10.95 3.27
N LYS A 69 -13.23 11.74 3.87
CA LYS A 69 -13.79 12.93 3.21
C LYS A 69 -12.70 13.92 2.81
N THR A 70 -12.71 14.36 1.56
CA THR A 70 -11.73 15.32 1.02
C THR A 70 -12.22 16.77 1.03
N GLY A 71 -13.53 16.99 1.20
CA GLY A 71 -14.12 18.33 1.26
C GLY A 71 -13.46 19.23 2.31
N GLY A 72 -13.12 20.45 1.92
CA GLY A 72 -12.41 21.42 2.77
C GLY A 72 -10.91 21.14 2.96
N GLY A 73 -10.39 20.07 2.35
CA GLY A 73 -8.96 19.82 2.22
C GLY A 73 -8.38 20.39 0.92
N GLU A 74 -7.09 20.19 0.73
CA GLU A 74 -6.35 20.58 -0.48
C GLU A 74 -5.29 19.52 -0.82
N GLY A 75 -4.89 19.47 -2.09
CA GLY A 75 -3.80 18.60 -2.53
C GLY A 75 -2.94 19.23 -3.62
N LYS A 76 -1.75 18.68 -3.81
CA LYS A 76 -0.78 19.14 -4.80
C LYS A 76 0.05 17.97 -5.30
N ALA A 77 0.13 17.82 -6.62
CA ALA A 77 1.00 16.86 -7.29
C ALA A 77 2.17 17.58 -7.98
N ASN A 78 3.39 17.15 -7.67
CA ASN A 78 4.58 17.56 -8.39
C ASN A 78 5.02 16.41 -9.30
N ILE A 79 4.97 16.64 -10.60
CA ILE A 79 5.22 15.66 -11.64
C ILE A 79 6.61 15.92 -12.23
N GLN A 80 7.40 14.87 -12.29
CA GLN A 80 8.71 14.87 -12.94
C GLN A 80 8.71 13.76 -14.00
N GLN A 81 8.76 14.15 -15.27
CA GLN A 81 8.61 13.23 -16.41
C GLN A 81 9.91 12.48 -16.73
N ASP A 82 11.06 13.10 -16.46
CA ASP A 82 12.38 12.49 -16.56
C ASP A 82 13.33 13.06 -15.48
N LYS A 83 14.51 12.44 -15.29
CA LYS A 83 15.45 12.81 -14.20
C LYS A 83 16.00 14.24 -14.30
N ALA A 84 16.06 14.83 -15.49
CA ALA A 84 16.58 16.18 -15.75
C ALA A 84 15.49 17.19 -16.12
N GLY A 85 14.24 16.73 -16.27
CA GLY A 85 13.12 17.48 -16.77
C GLY A 85 12.58 18.49 -15.77
N SER A 86 11.89 19.50 -16.32
CA SER A 86 11.19 20.51 -15.53
C SER A 86 10.08 19.87 -14.70
N ARG A 87 9.86 20.43 -13.50
CA ARG A 87 8.82 19.97 -12.59
C ARG A 87 7.50 20.66 -12.93
N ILE A 88 6.50 19.86 -13.27
CA ILE A 88 5.13 20.33 -13.48
C ILE A 88 4.39 20.25 -12.15
N THR A 89 3.60 21.26 -11.82
CA THR A 89 2.82 21.31 -10.58
C THR A 89 1.34 21.34 -10.93
N VAL A 90 0.58 20.40 -10.38
CA VAL A 90 -0.87 20.31 -10.54
C VAL A 90 -1.51 20.45 -9.16
N THR A 91 -2.45 21.39 -9.02
CA THR A 91 -3.30 21.46 -7.83
C THR A 91 -4.34 20.34 -7.90
N LEU A 92 -4.58 19.66 -6.78
CA LEU A 92 -5.62 18.64 -6.65
C LEU A 92 -6.74 19.22 -5.78
N GLU A 93 -7.90 19.38 -6.38
CA GLU A 93 -9.08 19.95 -5.72
C GLU A 93 -10.01 18.82 -5.26
N PRO A 94 -10.62 18.92 -4.07
CA PRO A 94 -11.68 17.99 -3.66
C PRO A 94 -12.80 17.96 -4.69
N SER A 95 -13.24 16.76 -5.07
CA SER A 95 -14.41 16.57 -5.93
C SER A 95 -15.55 15.92 -5.16
N GLN A 96 -15.75 14.62 -5.31
CA GLN A 96 -16.77 13.83 -4.63
C GLN A 96 -16.15 13.01 -3.51
N GLU A 97 -16.88 12.87 -2.40
CA GLU A 97 -16.56 11.96 -1.29
C GLU A 97 -15.10 12.04 -0.81
N ASN A 98 -14.28 11.08 -1.23
CA ASN A 98 -12.89 10.90 -0.83
C ASN A 98 -11.89 11.14 -1.96
N ILE A 99 -12.31 11.89 -2.98
CA ILE A 99 -11.56 12.09 -4.20
C ILE A 99 -11.00 13.52 -4.24
N LEU A 100 -9.74 13.63 -4.69
CA LEU A 100 -9.19 14.88 -5.24
C LEU A 100 -8.82 14.69 -6.71
N THR A 101 -9.09 15.68 -7.54
CA THR A 101 -8.80 15.64 -8.98
C THR A 101 -7.94 16.81 -9.40
N GLY A 102 -7.08 16.62 -10.40
CA GLY A 102 -6.36 17.71 -11.04
C GLY A 102 -6.06 17.41 -12.49
N SER A 103 -5.88 18.47 -13.28
CA SER A 103 -5.59 18.39 -14.71
C SER A 103 -4.45 19.33 -15.09
N GLY A 104 -3.77 19.05 -16.19
CA GLY A 104 -2.70 19.90 -16.70
C GLY A 104 -2.10 19.37 -18.00
N GLU A 105 -1.04 20.02 -18.47
CA GLU A 105 -0.32 19.61 -19.68
C GLU A 105 0.88 18.74 -19.30
N PHE A 106 0.66 17.43 -19.18
CA PHE A 106 1.72 16.46 -18.91
C PHE A 106 1.37 15.10 -19.53
N GLN A 107 2.41 14.30 -19.78
CA GLN A 107 2.32 12.89 -20.17
C GLN A 107 2.84 12.01 -19.06
N VAL A 108 2.25 10.82 -18.92
CA VAL A 108 2.64 9.80 -17.94
C VAL A 108 3.39 8.68 -18.66
N THR A 109 4.66 8.52 -18.32
CA THR A 109 5.55 7.48 -18.86
C THR A 109 6.05 6.55 -17.75
N LYS A 110 6.84 5.52 -18.10
CA LYS A 110 7.43 4.59 -17.13
C LYS A 110 8.47 5.27 -16.21
N GLU A 111 9.01 6.38 -16.66
CA GLU A 111 10.02 7.19 -15.98
C GLU A 111 9.37 8.26 -15.08
N THR A 112 8.07 8.50 -15.23
CA THR A 112 7.36 9.54 -14.51
C THR A 112 7.31 9.26 -13.00
N VAL A 113 7.72 10.26 -12.23
CA VAL A 113 7.62 10.29 -10.77
C VAL A 113 6.63 11.39 -10.39
N ILE A 114 5.67 11.07 -9.52
CA ILE A 114 4.69 12.03 -9.02
C ILE A 114 4.80 12.05 -7.49
N VAL A 115 5.08 13.22 -6.92
CA VAL A 115 5.03 13.41 -5.47
C VAL A 115 3.76 14.16 -5.13
N VAL A 116 2.85 13.50 -4.43
CA VAL A 116 1.57 14.07 -4.00
C VAL A 116 1.67 14.48 -2.55
N PHE A 117 1.17 15.66 -2.22
CA PHE A 117 0.90 16.13 -0.88
C PHE A 117 -0.60 16.34 -0.73
N VAL A 118 -1.17 15.91 0.41
CA VAL A 118 -2.58 16.09 0.74
C VAL A 118 -2.69 16.62 2.17
N LYS A 119 -3.59 17.57 2.37
CA LYS A 119 -3.96 18.09 3.68
C LYS A 119 -5.48 18.09 3.77
N LEU A 120 -6.04 17.14 4.52
CA LEU A 120 -7.48 17.09 4.77
C LEU A 120 -7.88 18.17 5.78
N ALA A 121 -9.16 18.54 5.78
CA ALA A 121 -9.69 19.56 6.69
C ALA A 121 -9.37 19.24 8.15
N GLY A 122 -8.67 20.15 8.84
CA GLY A 122 -8.29 19.99 10.24
C GLY A 122 -7.24 18.91 10.52
N GLN A 123 -6.58 18.37 9.47
CA GLN A 123 -5.54 17.36 9.59
C GLN A 123 -4.17 17.91 9.17
N ASP A 124 -3.11 17.21 9.58
CA ASP A 124 -1.76 17.48 9.09
C ASP A 124 -1.60 17.13 7.61
N ALA A 125 -0.59 17.74 6.98
CA ALA A 125 -0.24 17.44 5.60
C ALA A 125 0.66 16.20 5.51
N TYR A 126 0.33 15.29 4.61
CA TYR A 126 1.09 14.08 4.34
C TYR A 126 1.40 13.96 2.85
N GLY A 127 2.43 13.20 2.49
CA GLY A 127 2.78 13.00 1.10
C GLY A 127 3.35 11.63 0.79
N ALA A 128 3.23 11.25 -0.47
CA ALA A 128 3.73 9.99 -1.00
C ALA A 128 4.31 10.18 -2.41
N LYS A 129 5.26 9.31 -2.76
CA LYS A 129 5.88 9.24 -4.08
C LYS A 129 5.29 8.08 -4.87
N PHE A 130 4.87 8.37 -6.09
CA PHE A 130 4.30 7.43 -7.04
C PHE A 130 5.21 7.27 -8.25
N THR A 131 5.24 6.06 -8.81
CA THR A 131 5.83 5.69 -10.10
C THR A 131 4.80 4.87 -10.88
N PRO A 132 3.73 5.50 -11.41
CA PRO A 132 2.48 4.83 -11.78
C PRO A 132 2.62 3.76 -12.85
N LEU A 133 3.57 3.92 -13.79
CA LEU A 133 3.79 2.99 -14.89
C LEU A 133 5.08 2.18 -14.74
N LYS A 134 5.79 2.30 -13.62
CA LYS A 134 6.98 1.50 -13.37
C LYS A 134 6.56 0.04 -13.17
N PRO A 135 7.19 -0.93 -13.87
CA PRO A 135 6.90 -2.34 -13.67
C PRO A 135 7.06 -2.76 -12.21
N LYS A 136 6.06 -3.46 -11.68
CA LYS A 136 6.08 -4.01 -10.32
C LYS A 136 7.15 -5.10 -10.24
N THR A 137 8.17 -4.91 -9.41
CA THR A 137 9.16 -5.95 -9.13
C THR A 137 8.61 -6.88 -8.06
N VAL A 138 7.94 -7.95 -8.47
CA VAL A 138 7.57 -9.04 -7.55
C VAL A 138 8.82 -9.89 -7.35
N LYS A 139 9.46 -9.83 -6.17
CA LYS A 139 10.41 -10.89 -5.80
C LYS A 139 9.59 -12.12 -5.47
N GLU A 140 9.66 -13.14 -6.34
CA GLU A 140 9.19 -14.48 -5.99
C GLU A 140 9.81 -14.88 -4.66
N GLY A 141 8.97 -15.24 -3.69
CA GLY A 141 9.42 -15.69 -2.39
C GLY A 141 10.40 -16.86 -2.56
N LYS A 142 11.57 -16.77 -1.93
CA LYS A 142 12.44 -17.93 -1.73
C LYS A 142 11.60 -19.03 -1.09
N ALA A 143 11.35 -20.11 -1.82
CA ALA A 143 10.90 -21.36 -1.26
C ALA A 143 11.95 -21.83 -0.25
N SER A 144 11.70 -21.62 1.04
CA SER A 144 12.43 -22.30 2.11
C SER A 144 11.84 -23.71 2.17
N ALA A 145 12.28 -24.58 1.26
CA ALA A 145 12.16 -26.01 1.41
C ALA A 145 13.34 -26.47 2.28
N GLU A 146 13.25 -26.23 3.59
CA GLU A 146 14.11 -26.90 4.55
C GLU A 146 13.49 -28.29 4.80
N ALA A 147 13.82 -29.21 3.89
CA ALA A 147 13.52 -30.62 4.06
C ALA A 147 14.38 -31.15 5.22
N HIS A 148 13.79 -31.24 6.41
CA HIS A 148 14.29 -32.10 7.48
C HIS A 148 14.01 -33.56 7.08
N ASP A 149 14.92 -34.14 6.32
CA ASP A 149 15.02 -35.59 6.15
C ASP A 149 15.86 -36.14 7.31
N HIS A 150 15.20 -36.72 8.31
CA HIS A 150 15.85 -37.58 9.28
C HIS A 150 15.49 -39.01 8.93
N ASP A 151 16.27 -39.63 8.06
CA ASP A 151 16.25 -41.09 7.97
C ASP A 151 17.67 -41.67 7.82
N ARG A 152 17.93 -42.64 8.72
CA ARG A 152 18.92 -43.73 8.65
C ARG A 152 20.41 -43.40 8.60
N GLN A 153 21.07 -43.69 9.72
CA GLN A 153 22.25 -44.57 9.70
C GLN A 153 22.17 -45.60 10.84
N HIS A 154 21.80 -46.82 10.45
CA HIS A 154 22.04 -48.04 11.19
C HIS A 154 23.25 -48.76 10.58
N HIS A 155 24.14 -49.26 11.45
CA HIS A 155 25.26 -50.21 11.25
C HIS A 155 26.52 -49.65 10.54
N HIS A 156 27.77 -50.02 10.85
CA HIS A 156 28.38 -51.14 11.57
C HIS A 156 29.71 -50.69 12.22
N HIS A 157 30.05 -51.20 13.41
CA HIS A 157 31.20 -52.07 13.71
C HIS A 157 31.25 -52.43 15.20
#